data_AF-A0A973KVP2-F1
#
_entry.id   AF-A0A973KVP2-F1
#
_cell.length_a   1.000
_cell.length_b   1.000
_cell.length_c   1.000
_cell.angle_alpha   90.00
_cell.angle_beta   90.00
_cell.angle_gamma   90.00
#
_symmetry.space_group_name_H-M   'P 1'
#
loop_
_entity.id
_entity.type
_entity.pdbx_description
1 polymer ?
#
loop_
_entity_poly.entity_id
_entity_poly.type
_entity_poly.pdbx_seq_one_letter_code
_entity_poly.pdbx_strand_id
1 'polypeptide(L)'
;MLTETANGDPRLSFWQRVREFAVPPSMIETATTRRLVGDWAGACAAAGLDVDLNLRSVARSHGRELAAQVRADLRRLAPDLLRWHMPRIAPDGLLRPGLT
;
A
#
# COMPACT_ATOMS: atom_id res chain seq x y z
N MET A 1 -27.78 25.31 0.31
CA MET A 1 -27.86 24.44 1.51
C MET A 1 -26.42 24.10 1.89
N LEU A 2 -25.89 24.80 2.88
CA LEU A 2 -24.44 24.91 3.19
C LEU A 2 -24.24 24.61 4.68
N THR A 3 -24.78 23.49 5.14
CA THR A 3 -25.01 23.22 6.58
C THR A 3 -24.51 21.86 7.09
N GLU A 4 -23.67 21.15 6.34
CA GLU A 4 -23.00 19.92 6.85
C GLU A 4 -21.48 20.06 6.96
N THR A 5 -20.87 21.08 6.36
CA THR A 5 -19.40 21.29 6.37
C THR A 5 -18.87 22.00 7.63
N ALA A 6 -19.72 22.31 8.61
CA ALA A 6 -19.34 23.12 9.77
C ALA A 6 -18.75 22.33 10.96
N ASN A 7 -18.85 20.98 11.00
CA ASN A 7 -18.50 20.18 12.19
C ASN A 7 -17.64 18.92 11.95
N GLY A 8 -17.18 18.65 10.73
CA GLY A 8 -16.30 17.51 10.45
C GLY A 8 -15.10 17.94 9.65
N ASP A 9 -13.88 17.64 10.11
CA ASP A 9 -12.68 17.80 9.29
C ASP A 9 -12.82 16.86 8.07
N PRO A 10 -13.00 17.39 6.85
CA PRO A 10 -13.20 16.57 5.66
C PRO A 10 -12.04 15.61 5.41
N ARG A 11 -10.83 15.95 5.89
CA ARG A 11 -9.67 15.06 5.85
C ARG A 11 -9.82 13.89 6.81
N LEU A 12 -10.35 14.10 8.00
CA LEU A 12 -10.58 13.04 8.98
C LEU A 12 -11.63 12.05 8.46
N SER A 13 -12.77 12.54 7.96
CA SER A 13 -13.81 11.69 7.36
C SER A 13 -13.30 10.93 6.13
N PHE A 14 -12.43 11.57 5.33
CA PHE A 14 -11.75 10.91 4.23
C PHE A 14 -10.85 9.76 4.72
N TRP A 15 -9.97 10.00 5.70
CA TRP A 15 -9.07 8.98 6.22
C TRP A 15 -9.81 7.83 6.92
N GLN A 16 -10.93 8.11 7.59
CA GLN A 16 -11.81 7.09 8.16
C GLN A 16 -12.36 6.16 7.06
N ARG A 17 -12.89 6.73 5.97
CA ARG A 17 -13.36 5.94 4.82
C ARG A 17 -12.24 5.15 4.14
N VAL A 18 -11.05 5.73 4.01
CA VAL A 18 -9.88 5.01 3.47
C VAL A 18 -9.53 3.81 4.35
N ARG A 19 -9.54 3.97 5.67
CA ARG A 19 -9.31 2.86 6.61
C ARG A 19 -10.42 1.81 6.56
N GLU A 20 -11.68 2.22 6.41
CA GLU A 20 -12.81 1.29 6.36
C GLU A 20 -12.81 0.44 5.07
N PHE A 21 -12.63 1.09 3.92
CA PHE A 21 -12.86 0.44 2.62
C PHE A 21 -11.57 0.09 1.87
N ALA A 22 -10.52 0.89 1.98
CA ALA A 22 -9.31 0.70 1.20
C ALA A 22 -8.23 -0.10 1.96
N VAL A 23 -8.18 0.01 3.29
CA VAL A 23 -7.20 -0.69 4.16
C VAL A 23 -7.90 -1.24 5.43
N PRO A 24 -8.80 -2.23 5.29
CA PRO A 24 -9.53 -2.79 6.43
C PRO A 24 -8.58 -3.46 7.45
N PRO A 25 -8.96 -3.62 8.73
CA PRO A 25 -8.12 -4.24 9.75
C PRO A 25 -7.55 -5.61 9.36
N SER A 26 -8.35 -6.46 8.70
CA SER A 26 -7.94 -7.77 8.22
C SER A 26 -6.79 -7.71 7.19
N MET A 27 -6.74 -6.66 6.37
CA MET A 27 -5.63 -6.41 5.44
C MET A 27 -4.35 -6.09 6.21
N ILE A 28 -4.44 -5.21 7.23
CA ILE A 28 -3.28 -4.82 8.06
C ILE A 28 -2.74 -6.05 8.79
N GLU A 29 -3.61 -6.86 9.39
CA GLU A 29 -3.24 -8.10 10.08
C GLU A 29 -2.53 -9.06 9.13
N THR A 30 -3.13 -9.37 7.97
CA THR A 30 -2.57 -10.29 6.99
C THR A 30 -1.23 -9.79 6.44
N ALA A 31 -1.13 -8.52 6.08
CA ALA A 31 0.10 -7.91 5.58
C ALA A 31 1.21 -7.90 6.66
N THR A 32 0.85 -7.63 7.92
CA THR A 32 1.79 -7.64 9.05
C THR A 32 2.33 -9.04 9.31
N THR A 33 1.47 -10.07 9.35
CA THR A 33 1.92 -11.47 9.51
C THR A 33 2.94 -11.86 8.43
N ARG A 34 2.69 -11.46 7.18
CA ARG A 34 3.60 -11.71 6.05
C ARG A 34 4.92 -10.95 6.16
N ARG A 35 4.88 -9.68 6.58
CA ARG A 35 6.08 -8.88 6.86
C ARG A 35 6.95 -9.50 7.95
N LEU A 36 6.35 -9.99 9.04
CA LEU A 36 7.08 -10.56 10.18
C LEU A 36 7.88 -11.81 9.80
N VAL A 37 7.40 -12.61 8.84
CA VAL A 37 8.13 -13.77 8.30
C VAL A 37 9.04 -13.42 7.12
N GLY A 38 9.12 -12.14 6.74
CA GLY A 38 9.94 -11.66 5.64
C GLY A 38 9.40 -11.96 4.23
N ASP A 39 8.12 -12.32 4.12
CA ASP A 39 7.39 -12.56 2.88
C ASP A 39 6.84 -11.23 2.33
N TRP A 40 7.74 -10.43 1.75
CA TRP A 40 7.40 -9.11 1.20
C TRP A 40 6.40 -9.20 0.05
N ALA A 41 6.48 -10.25 -0.79
CA ALA A 41 5.57 -10.44 -1.92
C ALA A 41 4.16 -10.81 -1.43
N GLY A 42 4.06 -11.71 -0.44
CA GLY A 42 2.79 -12.02 0.20
C GLY A 42 2.17 -10.82 0.93
N ALA A 43 3.00 -9.94 1.52
CA ALA A 43 2.51 -8.70 2.11
C ALA A 43 1.93 -7.74 1.05
N CYS A 44 2.59 -7.60 -0.12
CA CYS A 44 2.06 -6.81 -1.24
C CYS A 44 0.73 -7.37 -1.76
N ALA A 45 0.64 -8.69 -1.94
CA ALA A 45 -0.59 -9.35 -2.37
C ALA A 45 -1.73 -9.14 -1.36
N ALA A 46 -1.44 -9.25 -0.05
CA ALA A 46 -2.42 -8.97 1.00
C ALA A 46 -2.93 -7.52 0.96
N ALA A 47 -2.06 -6.58 0.60
CA ALA A 47 -2.42 -5.18 0.38
C ALA A 47 -3.05 -4.90 -1.00
N GLY A 48 -3.27 -5.91 -1.85
CA GLY A 48 -3.78 -5.71 -3.20
C GLY A 48 -2.87 -4.83 -4.07
N LEU A 49 -1.55 -5.03 -3.93
CA LEU A 49 -0.53 -4.43 -4.79
C LEU A 49 0.06 -5.48 -5.72
N ASP A 50 -0.04 -5.24 -7.02
CA ASP A 50 0.64 -6.03 -8.03
C ASP A 50 2.11 -5.58 -8.11
N VAL A 51 3.01 -6.54 -7.94
CA VAL A 51 4.45 -6.28 -7.97
C VAL A 51 5.01 -6.67 -9.33
N ASP A 52 5.42 -5.68 -10.11
CA ASP A 52 6.19 -5.87 -11.34
C ASP A 52 7.70 -5.69 -11.09
N LEU A 53 8.25 -6.51 -10.19
CA LEU A 53 9.68 -6.50 -9.86
C LEU A 53 10.24 -7.92 -9.83
N ASN A 54 11.16 -8.21 -10.74
CA ASN A 54 11.83 -9.51 -10.83
C ASN A 54 13.27 -9.44 -10.31
N LEU A 55 13.49 -9.88 -9.07
CA LEU A 55 14.83 -9.90 -8.44
C LEU A 55 15.86 -10.76 -9.21
N ARG A 56 15.43 -11.76 -9.99
CA ARG A 56 16.35 -12.53 -10.85
C ARG A 56 16.84 -11.70 -12.03
N SER A 57 15.96 -10.86 -12.59
CA SER A 57 16.33 -9.90 -13.63
C SER A 57 17.32 -8.87 -13.09
N VAL A 58 17.04 -8.31 -11.90
CA VAL A 58 17.94 -7.39 -11.21
C VAL A 58 19.32 -8.02 -10.98
N ALA A 59 19.35 -9.26 -10.48
CA ALA A 59 20.62 -9.96 -10.23
C ALA A 59 21.43 -10.21 -11.51
N ARG A 60 20.75 -10.42 -12.65
CA ARG A 60 21.40 -10.64 -13.96
C ARG A 60 21.98 -9.34 -14.51
N SER A 61 21.24 -8.24 -14.43
CA SER A 61 21.62 -6.95 -15.02
C SER A 61 22.57 -6.13 -14.13
N HIS A 62 22.45 -6.28 -12.81
CA HIS A 62 23.13 -5.42 -11.83
C HIS A 62 23.90 -6.18 -10.74
N GLY A 63 23.96 -7.51 -10.82
CA GLY A 63 24.71 -8.34 -9.88
C GLY A 63 23.92 -8.74 -8.62
N ARG A 64 24.41 -9.80 -7.97
CA ARG A 64 23.76 -10.42 -6.81
C ARG A 64 23.73 -9.54 -5.57
N GLU A 65 24.74 -8.71 -5.38
CA GLU A 65 24.84 -7.81 -4.23
C GLU A 65 23.71 -6.77 -4.25
N LEU A 66 23.51 -6.08 -5.37
CA LEU A 66 22.41 -5.12 -5.50
C LEU A 66 21.05 -5.80 -5.34
N ALA A 67 20.86 -6.98 -5.95
CA ALA A 67 19.61 -7.73 -5.79
C ALA A 67 19.34 -8.13 -4.32
N ALA A 68 20.39 -8.41 -3.54
CA ALA A 68 20.27 -8.69 -2.11
C ALA A 68 19.90 -7.44 -1.31
N GLN A 69 20.48 -6.28 -1.63
CA GLN A 69 20.13 -4.99 -1.02
C GLN A 69 18.66 -4.64 -1.29
N VAL A 70 18.22 -4.72 -2.56
CA VAL A 70 16.81 -4.50 -2.94
C VAL A 70 15.89 -5.44 -2.19
N ARG A 71 16.22 -6.73 -2.08
CA ARG A 71 15.44 -7.70 -1.31
C ARG A 71 15.38 -7.34 0.18
N ALA A 72 16.46 -6.83 0.76
CA ALA A 72 16.48 -6.39 2.16
C ALA A 72 15.56 -5.18 2.39
N ASP A 73 15.51 -4.25 1.45
CA ASP A 73 14.62 -3.08 1.52
C ASP A 73 13.15 -3.46 1.33
N LEU A 74 12.85 -4.37 0.41
CA LEU A 74 11.49 -4.90 0.22
C LEU A 74 10.95 -5.57 1.48
N ARG A 75 11.80 -6.21 2.29
CA ARG A 75 11.39 -6.80 3.58
C ARG A 75 10.97 -5.76 4.62
N ARG A 76 11.38 -4.49 4.45
CA ARG A 76 10.99 -3.38 5.33
C ARG A 76 9.73 -2.66 4.84
N LEU A 77 9.35 -2.85 3.57
CA LEU A 77 8.18 -2.24 2.96
C LEU A 77 6.89 -2.55 3.74
N ALA A 78 6.09 -1.52 4.01
CA ALA A 78 4.76 -1.60 4.60
C ALA A 78 3.71 -1.33 3.51
N PRO A 79 3.29 -2.36 2.74
CA PRO A 79 2.45 -2.17 1.56
C PRO A 79 1.03 -1.69 1.90
N ASP A 80 0.49 -2.12 3.04
CA ASP A 80 -0.77 -1.67 3.62
C ASP A 80 -0.72 -0.18 4.02
N LEU A 81 0.40 0.28 4.59
CA LEU A 81 0.60 1.69 4.92
C LEU A 81 0.78 2.56 3.65
N LEU A 82 1.51 2.06 2.66
CA LEU A 82 1.61 2.71 1.35
C LEU A 82 0.22 2.87 0.73
N ARG A 83 -0.57 1.80 0.72
CA ARG A 83 -1.94 1.81 0.22
C ARG A 83 -2.82 2.79 0.99
N TRP A 84 -2.64 2.92 2.30
CA TRP A 84 -3.38 3.91 3.08
C TRP A 84 -3.13 5.31 2.50
N HIS A 85 -1.88 5.70 2.30
CA HIS A 85 -1.48 7.05 1.89
C HIS A 85 -1.58 7.34 0.39
N MET A 86 -2.05 6.39 -0.43
CA MET A 86 -2.18 6.61 -1.87
C MET A 86 -3.16 7.74 -2.19
N PRO A 87 -2.77 8.71 -3.05
CA PRO A 87 -3.60 9.87 -3.40
C PRO A 87 -4.72 9.45 -4.36
N ARG A 88 -5.84 8.97 -3.80
CA ARG A 88 -7.08 8.63 -4.52
C ARG A 88 -7.90 9.88 -4.84
N ILE A 89 -8.92 9.72 -5.70
CA ILE A 89 -9.83 10.76 -6.24
C ILE A 89 -10.19 11.92 -5.28
N ALA A 90 -10.32 11.68 -3.97
CA ALA A 90 -10.55 12.72 -2.97
C ALA A 90 -9.34 12.88 -2.01
N PRO A 91 -9.08 14.08 -1.45
CA PRO A 91 -9.58 15.37 -1.91
C PRO A 91 -8.91 15.84 -3.21
N ASP A 92 -7.64 15.47 -3.47
CA ASP A 92 -6.82 15.98 -4.59
C ASP A 92 -6.06 14.88 -5.34
N GLY A 93 -6.37 13.61 -5.12
CA GLY A 93 -5.59 12.53 -5.68
C GLY A 93 -6.01 12.09 -7.08
N LEU A 94 -5.05 11.61 -7.86
CA LEU A 94 -5.23 11.27 -9.27
C LEU A 94 -5.48 9.77 -9.51
N LEU A 95 -5.31 8.93 -8.48
CA LEU A 95 -5.51 7.50 -8.59
C LEU A 95 -7.01 7.17 -8.63
N ARG A 96 -7.47 6.69 -9.78
CA ARG A 96 -8.84 6.21 -9.97
C ARG A 96 -8.92 4.71 -9.68
N PRO A 97 -9.96 4.24 -8.98
CA PRO A 97 -10.26 2.81 -8.93
C PRO A 97 -10.38 2.27 -10.36
N GLY A 98 -9.82 1.08 -10.62
CA GLY A 98 -10.11 0.38 -11.86
C GLY A 98 -11.61 0.15 -11.96
N LEU A 99 -12.21 0.55 -13.07
CA LEU A 99 -13.59 0.19 -13.39
C LEU A 99 -13.57 -1.28 -13.82
N THR A 100 -14.00 -2.18 -12.94
CA THR A 100 -14.38 -3.55 -13.30
C THR A 100 -15.88 -3.64 -13.47
#